data_AF-A0A931GCR3-F1
#
_entry.id   AF-A0A931GCR3-F1
#
_cell.length_a   1.000
_cell.length_b   1.000
_cell.length_c   1.000
_cell.angle_alpha   90.00
_cell.angle_beta   90.00
_cell.angle_gamma   90.00
#
_symmetry.space_group_name_H-M   'P 1'
#
loop_
_entity.id
_entity.type
_entity.pdbx_description
1 polymer ?
#
loop_
_entity_poly.entity_id
_entity_poly.type
_entity_poly.pdbx_seq_one_letter_code
_entity_poly.pdbx_strand_id
1 'polypeptide(L)'
;MTAHTDPTGKKLGMWLFLYTEIILFGGLFVLYAVYFAGYTEDFIAGAKELDLFFGVVNTIILLISSFCVAAGVTAVQKAHTRIAVAGLWGALACGAIFLVNKYIEWGHKFAHGIYPGSDRLVDGPGGQNLFFGLYFVITGLHGLHIIIGMTLLTVSLVLVTRQKITPRNNALLDNSGLYWHLVDLIWIFIFPLFYLVV
;
A
#
# COMPACT_ATOMS: atom_id res chain seq x y z
N MET A 1 -36.16 -3.61 -17.96
CA MET A 1 -34.95 -4.44 -17.78
C MET A 1 -34.46 -4.27 -16.34
N THR A 2 -34.82 -5.19 -15.45
CA THR A 2 -34.23 -5.22 -14.09
C THR A 2 -32.79 -5.68 -14.24
N ALA A 3 -31.82 -4.81 -13.95
CA ALA A 3 -30.41 -5.16 -14.01
C ALA A 3 -30.16 -6.36 -13.09
N HIS A 4 -29.83 -7.51 -13.69
CA HIS A 4 -29.45 -8.71 -12.96
C HIS A 4 -28.09 -8.43 -12.33
N THR A 5 -28.08 -7.93 -11.09
CA THR A 5 -26.84 -7.74 -10.34
C THR A 5 -26.40 -9.12 -9.85
N ASP A 6 -25.30 -9.63 -10.38
CA ASP A 6 -24.65 -10.85 -9.86
C ASP A 6 -23.63 -10.46 -8.76
N PRO A 7 -24.01 -10.57 -7.46
CA PRO A 7 -23.10 -10.28 -6.36
C PRO A 7 -21.96 -11.29 -6.24
N THR A 8 -22.16 -12.53 -6.70
CA THR A 8 -21.15 -13.60 -6.63
C THR A 8 -20.03 -13.34 -7.63
N GLY A 9 -20.37 -13.00 -8.88
CA GLY A 9 -19.40 -12.64 -9.91
C GLY A 9 -18.54 -11.42 -9.51
N LYS A 10 -19.14 -10.40 -8.89
CA LYS A 10 -18.40 -9.20 -8.42
C LYS A 10 -17.41 -9.51 -7.29
N LYS A 11 -17.76 -10.43 -6.38
CA LYS A 11 -16.86 -10.88 -5.31
C LYS A 11 -15.75 -11.76 -5.86
N LEU A 12 -16.08 -12.72 -6.72
CA LEU A 12 -15.11 -13.62 -7.33
C LEU A 12 -14.07 -12.84 -8.16
N GLY A 13 -14.51 -11.86 -8.95
CA GLY A 13 -13.61 -11.02 -9.74
C GLY A 13 -12.64 -10.23 -8.86
N MET A 14 -13.11 -9.71 -7.71
CA MET A 14 -12.24 -9.03 -6.76
C MET A 14 -11.21 -9.99 -6.16
N TRP A 15 -11.62 -11.18 -5.71
CA TRP A 15 -10.70 -12.17 -5.16
C TRP A 15 -9.65 -12.65 -6.16
N LEU A 16 -10.04 -12.86 -7.42
CA LEU A 16 -9.12 -13.22 -8.48
C LEU A 16 -8.07 -12.11 -8.71
N PHE A 17 -8.51 -10.85 -8.72
CA PHE A 17 -7.62 -9.70 -8.81
C PHE A 17 -6.68 -9.58 -7.60
N LEU A 18 -7.18 -9.76 -6.38
CA LEU A 18 -6.32 -9.78 -5.18
C LEU A 18 -5.25 -10.87 -5.29
N TYR A 19 -5.60 -12.04 -5.83
CA TYR A 19 -4.65 -13.12 -6.02
C TYR A 19 -3.54 -12.77 -7.03
N THR A 20 -3.88 -12.09 -8.14
CA THR A 20 -2.86 -11.64 -9.10
C THR A 20 -1.90 -10.63 -8.48
N GLU A 21 -2.40 -9.74 -7.60
CA GLU A 21 -1.55 -8.79 -6.88
C GLU A 21 -0.63 -9.46 -5.87
N ILE A 22 -1.11 -10.48 -5.15
CA ILE A 22 -0.26 -11.28 -4.25
C ILE A 22 0.86 -11.97 -5.03
N ILE A 23 0.58 -12.50 -6.23
CA ILE A 23 1.61 -13.12 -7.07
C ILE A 23 2.61 -12.07 -7.58
N LEU A 24 2.14 -10.89 -8.01
CA LEU A 24 3.00 -9.80 -8.47
C LEU A 24 4.02 -9.40 -7.40
N PHE A 25 3.54 -9.05 -6.21
CA PHE A 25 4.41 -8.64 -5.10
C PHE A 25 5.20 -9.83 -4.51
N GLY A 26 4.60 -11.01 -4.46
CA GLY A 26 5.27 -12.25 -4.03
C GLY A 26 6.48 -12.58 -4.91
N GLY A 27 6.35 -12.43 -6.23
CA GLY A 27 7.47 -12.60 -7.17
C GLY A 27 8.59 -11.58 -6.92
N LEU A 28 8.25 -10.32 -6.66
CA LEU A 28 9.23 -9.27 -6.32
C LEU A 28 9.91 -9.54 -4.96
N PHE A 29 9.20 -10.08 -3.97
CA PHE A 29 9.78 -10.47 -2.68
C PHE A 29 10.73 -11.66 -2.80
N VAL A 30 10.38 -12.66 -3.63
CA VAL A 30 11.30 -13.77 -3.94
C VAL A 30 12.55 -13.24 -4.65
N LEU A 31 12.39 -12.33 -5.60
CA LEU A 31 13.50 -11.68 -6.29
C LEU A 31 14.42 -10.95 -5.29
N TYR A 32 13.83 -10.18 -4.37
CA TYR A 32 14.58 -9.54 -3.27
C TYR A 32 15.34 -10.55 -2.42
N ALA A 33 14.70 -11.65 -2.00
CA ALA A 33 15.33 -12.67 -1.16
C ALA A 33 16.52 -13.35 -1.86
N VAL A 34 16.41 -13.63 -3.16
CA VAL A 34 17.49 -14.23 -3.96
C VAL A 34 18.69 -13.29 -4.07
N TYR A 35 18.46 -12.00 -4.36
CA TYR A 35 19.56 -11.02 -4.42
C TYR A 35 20.14 -10.71 -3.04
N PHE A 36 19.32 -10.67 -2.00
CA PHE A 36 19.78 -10.53 -0.62
C PHE A 36 20.74 -11.65 -0.22
N ALA A 37 20.43 -12.91 -0.56
CA ALA A 37 21.31 -14.04 -0.27
C ALA A 37 22.65 -13.99 -1.02
N GLY A 38 22.72 -13.30 -2.16
CA GLY A 38 23.93 -13.12 -2.95
C GLY A 38 24.79 -11.91 -2.56
N TYR A 39 24.18 -10.87 -1.98
CA TYR A 39 24.81 -9.57 -1.69
C TYR A 39 24.49 -9.07 -0.27
N THR A 40 24.50 -9.96 0.72
CA THR A 40 24.05 -9.68 2.09
C THR A 40 24.69 -8.44 2.71
N GLU A 41 26.03 -8.29 2.60
CA GLU A 41 26.75 -7.15 3.20
C GLU A 41 26.36 -5.82 2.56
N ASP A 42 26.22 -5.78 1.23
CA ASP A 42 25.81 -4.58 0.49
C ASP A 42 24.35 -4.20 0.78
N PHE A 43 23.46 -5.19 0.95
CA PHE A 43 22.06 -4.97 1.30
C PHE A 43 21.92 -4.44 2.73
N ILE A 44 22.69 -4.95 3.68
CA ILE A 44 22.73 -4.43 5.06
C ILE A 44 23.29 -3.00 5.08
N ALA A 45 24.32 -2.71 4.27
CA ALA A 45 24.84 -1.36 4.12
C ALA A 45 23.77 -0.41 3.54
N GLY A 46 23.04 -0.84 2.52
CA GLY A 46 21.92 -0.10 1.94
C GLY A 46 20.77 0.12 2.93
N ALA A 47 20.42 -0.89 3.74
CA ALA A 47 19.37 -0.78 4.75
C ALA A 47 19.69 0.25 5.84
N LYS A 48 20.96 0.41 6.21
CA LYS A 48 21.40 1.43 7.19
C LYS A 48 21.23 2.87 6.69
N GLU A 49 21.16 3.07 5.37
CA GLU A 49 20.87 4.37 4.76
C GLU A 49 19.35 4.67 4.75
N LEU A 50 18.51 3.77 5.23
CA LEU A 50 17.08 3.99 5.41
C LEU A 50 16.78 4.38 6.86
N ASP A 51 15.90 5.37 7.01
CA ASP A 51 15.49 5.83 8.33
C ASP A 51 14.33 4.97 8.85
N LEU A 52 14.64 4.13 9.84
CA LEU A 52 13.69 3.26 10.52
C LEU A 52 12.51 4.03 11.13
N PHE A 53 12.72 5.26 11.60
CA PHE A 53 11.66 6.06 12.22
C PHE A 53 10.53 6.36 11.23
N PHE A 54 10.87 6.77 10.01
CA PHE A 54 9.87 6.99 8.96
C PHE A 54 9.14 5.69 8.59
N GLY A 55 9.87 4.56 8.53
CA GLY A 55 9.26 3.25 8.30
C GLY A 55 8.26 2.84 9.38
N VAL A 56 8.60 3.03 10.67
CA VAL A 56 7.73 2.71 11.81
C VAL A 56 6.50 3.60 11.84
N VAL A 57 6.68 4.92 11.67
CA VAL A 57 5.57 5.89 11.65
C VAL A 57 4.59 5.54 10.53
N ASN A 58 5.08 5.26 9.32
CA ASN A 58 4.23 4.88 8.19
C ASN A 58 3.46 3.58 8.45
N THR A 59 4.10 2.59 9.08
CA THR A 59 3.44 1.32 9.43
C THR A 59 2.32 1.53 10.44
N ILE A 60 2.54 2.35 11.48
CA ILE A 60 1.50 2.68 12.46
C ILE A 60 0.32 3.40 11.78
N ILE A 61 0.62 4.37 10.90
CA ILE A 61 -0.40 5.13 10.16
C ILE A 61 -1.27 4.19 9.30
N LEU A 62 -0.66 3.24 8.60
CA LEU A 62 -1.41 2.29 7.77
C LEU A 62 -2.24 1.30 8.61
N LEU A 63 -1.73 0.83 9.75
CA LEU A 63 -2.51 -0.01 10.65
C LEU A 63 -3.76 0.72 11.18
N ILE A 64 -3.62 1.99 11.54
CA ILE A 64 -4.74 2.86 11.94
C ILE A 64 -5.70 3.04 10.76
N SER A 65 -5.18 3.29 9.55
CA SER A 65 -5.98 3.42 8.33
C SER A 65 -6.83 2.18 8.08
N SER A 66 -6.21 1.00 8.17
CA SER A 66 -6.87 -0.30 8.02
C SER A 66 -8.03 -0.46 9.00
N PHE A 67 -7.80 -0.12 10.26
CA PHE A 67 -8.85 -0.13 11.28
C PHE A 67 -10.00 0.84 10.96
N CYS A 68 -9.68 2.05 10.51
CA CYS A 68 -10.68 3.05 10.11
C CYS A 68 -11.56 2.57 8.94
N VAL A 69 -10.99 1.89 7.94
CA VAL A 69 -11.75 1.28 6.84
C VAL A 69 -12.68 0.18 7.37
N ALA A 70 -12.17 -0.74 8.20
CA ALA A 70 -12.97 -1.83 8.76
C ALA A 70 -14.14 -1.33 9.62
N ALA A 71 -13.89 -0.32 10.46
CA ALA A 71 -14.91 0.38 11.23
C ALA A 71 -15.94 1.06 10.30
N GLY A 72 -15.48 1.66 9.20
CA GLY A 72 -16.33 2.30 8.21
C GLY A 72 -17.29 1.32 7.50
N VAL A 73 -16.77 0.16 7.07
CA VAL A 73 -17.56 -0.92 6.45
C VAL A 73 -18.63 -1.43 7.44
N THR A 74 -18.23 -1.68 8.68
CA THR A 74 -19.14 -2.16 9.74
C THR A 74 -20.23 -1.12 10.06
N ALA A 75 -19.88 0.17 10.06
CA ALA A 75 -20.84 1.24 10.29
C ALA A 75 -21.89 1.35 9.18
N VAL A 76 -21.53 1.09 7.91
CA VAL A 76 -22.51 1.01 6.80
C VAL A 76 -23.48 -0.15 6.99
N GLN A 77 -22.99 -1.31 7.44
CA GLN A 77 -23.86 -2.47 7.75
C GLN A 77 -24.85 -2.18 8.88
N LYS A 78 -24.45 -1.37 9.87
CA LYS A 78 -25.29 -0.92 10.99
C LYS A 78 -26.10 0.35 10.70
N ALA A 79 -26.13 0.83 9.45
CA ALA A 79 -26.80 2.07 9.03
C ALA A 79 -26.32 3.35 9.76
N HIS A 80 -25.10 3.35 10.31
CA HIS A 80 -24.47 4.50 10.96
C HIS A 80 -23.60 5.29 9.97
N THR A 81 -24.24 6.03 9.05
CA THR A 81 -23.55 6.75 7.95
C THR A 81 -22.49 7.74 8.44
N ARG A 82 -22.69 8.40 9.59
CA ARG A 82 -21.71 9.36 10.14
C ARG A 82 -20.38 8.70 10.50
N ILE A 83 -20.42 7.53 11.14
CA ILE A 83 -19.23 6.77 11.52
C ILE A 83 -18.56 6.19 10.28
N ALA A 84 -19.35 5.74 9.30
CA ALA A 84 -18.84 5.27 8.01
C ALA A 84 -18.04 6.35 7.27
N VAL A 85 -18.60 7.56 7.16
CA VAL A 85 -17.96 8.70 6.52
C VAL A 85 -16.69 9.12 7.27
N ALA A 86 -16.74 9.18 8.60
CA ALA A 86 -15.58 9.52 9.42
C ALA A 86 -14.43 8.49 9.28
N GLY A 87 -14.75 7.19 9.27
CA GLY A 87 -13.77 6.13 9.09
C GLY A 87 -13.11 6.17 7.70
N LEU A 88 -13.90 6.37 6.64
CA LEU A 88 -13.37 6.48 5.27
C LEU A 88 -12.51 7.75 5.09
N TRP A 89 -12.91 8.88 5.68
CA TRP A 89 -12.08 10.09 5.69
C TRP A 89 -10.78 9.89 6.47
N GLY A 90 -10.84 9.23 7.63
CA GLY A 90 -9.65 8.88 8.42
C GLY A 90 -8.66 8.05 7.60
N ALA A 91 -9.15 7.03 6.90
CA ALA A 91 -8.32 6.20 6.04
C ALA A 91 -7.67 6.98 4.88
N LEU A 92 -8.43 7.86 4.21
CA LEU A 92 -7.88 8.73 3.16
C LEU A 92 -6.82 9.69 3.69
N ALA A 93 -7.03 10.27 4.87
CA ALA A 93 -6.05 11.14 5.51
C ALA A 93 -4.76 10.37 5.85
N CYS A 94 -4.88 9.16 6.41
CA CYS A 94 -3.74 8.30 6.69
C CYS A 94 -2.96 7.94 5.40
N GLY A 95 -3.65 7.57 4.33
CA GLY A 95 -3.04 7.30 3.02
C GLY A 95 -2.31 8.53 2.44
N ALA A 96 -2.89 9.72 2.59
CA ALA A 96 -2.25 10.96 2.16
C ALA A 96 -0.97 11.26 2.98
N ILE A 97 -1.02 11.10 4.30
CA ILE A 97 0.16 11.30 5.17
C ILE A 97 1.26 10.32 4.80
N PHE A 98 0.91 9.05 4.53
CA PHE A 98 1.86 8.05 4.06
C PHE A 98 2.57 8.48 2.77
N LEU A 99 1.80 8.94 1.77
CA LEU A 99 2.38 9.39 0.49
C LEU A 99 3.27 10.63 0.66
N VAL A 100 2.90 11.57 1.52
CA VAL A 100 3.70 12.77 1.81
C VAL A 100 5.01 12.38 2.51
N ASN A 101 4.96 11.54 3.54
CA ASN A 101 6.16 11.04 4.21
C ASN A 101 7.09 10.34 3.23
N LYS A 102 6.54 9.53 2.32
CA LYS A 102 7.32 8.86 1.28
C LYS A 102 7.92 9.80 0.26
N TYR A 103 7.17 10.82 -0.15
CA TYR A 103 7.68 11.85 -1.05
C TYR A 103 8.86 12.60 -0.42
N ILE A 104 8.80 12.91 0.87
CA ILE A 104 9.91 13.56 1.60
C ILE A 104 11.12 12.63 1.68
N GLU A 105 10.92 11.36 2.05
CA GLU A 105 12.00 10.37 2.16
C GLU A 105 12.71 10.16 0.80
N TRP A 106 11.93 10.04 -0.27
CA TRP A 106 12.48 9.97 -1.63
C TRP A 106 13.20 11.27 -1.98
N GLY A 107 12.60 12.43 -1.73
CA GLY A 107 13.20 13.74 -2.01
C GLY A 107 14.56 13.93 -1.31
N HIS A 108 14.68 13.53 -0.04
CA HIS A 108 15.96 13.54 0.67
C HIS A 108 16.99 12.57 0.05
N LYS A 109 16.57 11.38 -0.38
CA LYS A 109 17.47 10.41 -1.06
C LYS A 109 17.92 10.89 -2.44
N PHE A 110 17.04 11.53 -3.21
CA PHE A 110 17.38 12.19 -4.47
C PHE A 110 18.37 13.35 -4.24
N ALA A 111 18.18 14.14 -3.19
CA ALA A 111 19.10 15.21 -2.81
C ALA A 111 20.48 14.70 -2.35
N HIS A 112 20.58 13.47 -1.85
CA HIS A 112 21.84 12.81 -1.49
C HIS A 112 22.50 12.07 -2.66
N GLY A 113 21.90 12.13 -3.85
CA GLY A 113 22.42 11.50 -5.07
C GLY A 113 22.24 9.98 -5.09
N ILE A 114 21.26 9.44 -4.35
CA ILE A 114 20.93 8.01 -4.32
C ILE A 114 19.64 7.80 -5.13
N TYR A 115 19.78 7.74 -6.45
CA TYR A 115 18.69 7.41 -7.38
C TYR A 115 19.13 6.34 -8.38
N PRO A 116 18.20 5.53 -8.93
CA PRO A 116 18.54 4.51 -9.92
C PRO A 116 19.28 5.15 -11.11
N GLY A 117 20.56 4.80 -11.30
CA GLY A 117 21.42 5.38 -12.33
C GLY A 117 22.19 6.65 -11.94
N SER A 118 22.30 6.97 -10.65
CA SER A 118 23.18 8.03 -10.13
C SER A 118 24.66 7.65 -10.19
N ASP A 119 25.54 8.63 -10.40
CA ASP A 119 27.00 8.42 -10.47
C ASP A 119 27.54 7.67 -9.23
N ARG A 120 26.96 7.91 -8.05
CA ARG A 120 27.30 7.19 -6.80
C ARG A 120 26.88 5.72 -6.77
N LEU A 121 25.77 5.35 -7.41
CA LEU A 121 25.31 3.96 -7.47
C LEU A 121 25.88 3.21 -8.68
N VAL A 122 26.34 3.93 -9.71
CA VAL A 122 27.04 3.39 -10.87
C VAL A 122 28.51 3.09 -10.54
N ASP A 123 29.17 3.96 -9.74
CA ASP A 123 30.54 3.75 -9.26
C ASP A 123 30.63 2.95 -7.95
N GLY A 124 29.49 2.66 -7.32
CA GLY A 124 29.40 1.91 -6.06
C GLY A 124 29.34 0.38 -6.23
N PRO A 125 29.35 -0.40 -5.12
CA PRO A 125 29.19 -1.86 -5.18
C PRO A 125 27.88 -2.24 -5.86
N GLY A 126 27.93 -3.19 -6.81
CA GLY A 126 26.76 -3.62 -7.58
C GLY A 126 25.57 -4.07 -6.71
N GLY A 127 25.84 -4.59 -5.51
CA GLY A 127 24.81 -4.97 -4.54
C GLY A 127 23.98 -3.79 -4.00
N GLN A 128 24.59 -2.62 -3.79
CA GLN A 128 23.86 -1.43 -3.33
C GLN A 128 22.95 -0.87 -4.42
N ASN A 129 23.40 -0.87 -5.68
CA ASN A 129 22.57 -0.47 -6.82
C ASN A 129 21.34 -1.38 -6.98
N LEU A 130 21.53 -2.69 -6.81
CA LEU A 130 20.43 -3.66 -6.82
C LEU A 130 19.46 -3.45 -5.65
N PHE A 131 19.96 -3.21 -4.44
CA PHE A 131 19.13 -2.91 -3.26
C PHE A 131 18.25 -1.68 -3.49
N PHE A 132 18.84 -0.55 -3.89
CA PHE A 132 18.07 0.67 -4.14
C PHE A 132 17.14 0.52 -5.34
N GLY A 133 17.55 -0.15 -6.41
CA GLY A 133 16.69 -0.45 -7.56
C GLY A 133 15.44 -1.23 -7.16
N LEU A 134 15.61 -2.32 -6.39
CA LEU A 134 14.49 -3.10 -5.85
C LEU A 134 13.63 -2.29 -4.88
N TYR A 135 14.25 -1.48 -4.02
CA TYR A 135 13.54 -0.57 -3.12
C TYR A 135 12.63 0.39 -3.89
N PHE A 136 13.13 1.09 -4.91
CA PHE A 136 12.35 2.04 -5.69
C PHE A 136 11.24 1.35 -6.49
N VAL A 137 11.49 0.17 -7.06
CA VAL A 137 10.46 -0.58 -7.81
C VAL A 137 9.35 -1.07 -6.89
N ILE A 138 9.70 -1.74 -5.78
CA ILE A 138 8.72 -2.33 -4.86
C ILE A 138 7.91 -1.23 -4.16
N THR A 139 8.59 -0.21 -3.61
CA THR A 139 7.90 0.88 -2.91
C THR A 139 7.16 1.83 -3.86
N GLY A 140 7.67 2.02 -5.09
CA GLY A 140 6.99 2.80 -6.13
C GLY A 140 5.72 2.12 -6.64
N LEU A 141 5.78 0.82 -6.94
CA LEU A 141 4.60 0.04 -7.28
C LEU A 141 3.59 0.07 -6.13
N HIS A 142 4.04 -0.11 -4.90
CA HIS A 142 3.16 -0.02 -3.74
C HIS A 142 2.51 1.37 -3.58
N GLY A 143 3.27 2.46 -3.79
CA GLY A 143 2.73 3.82 -3.78
C GLY A 143 1.66 4.03 -4.85
N LEU A 144 1.84 3.47 -6.05
CA LEU A 144 0.81 3.48 -7.10
C LEU A 144 -0.47 2.76 -6.64
N HIS A 145 -0.33 1.61 -5.97
CA HIS A 145 -1.48 0.86 -5.44
C HIS A 145 -2.23 1.64 -4.36
N ILE A 146 -1.53 2.37 -3.48
CA ILE A 146 -2.17 3.27 -2.51
C ILE A 146 -3.00 4.34 -3.23
N ILE A 147 -2.46 4.97 -4.28
CA ILE A 147 -3.18 6.01 -5.04
C ILE A 147 -4.46 5.44 -5.68
N ILE A 148 -4.38 4.24 -6.27
CA ILE A 148 -5.55 3.53 -6.81
C ILE A 148 -6.55 3.23 -5.69
N GLY A 149 -6.08 2.73 -4.55
CA GLY A 149 -6.91 2.44 -3.39
C GLY A 149 -7.61 3.68 -2.84
N MET A 150 -6.91 4.82 -2.80
CA MET A 150 -7.46 6.09 -2.33
C MET A 150 -8.56 6.57 -3.28
N THR A 151 -8.38 6.35 -4.58
CA THR A 151 -9.41 6.65 -5.57
C THR A 151 -10.66 5.80 -5.35
N LEU A 152 -10.50 4.49 -5.12
CA LEU A 152 -11.62 3.57 -4.82
C LEU A 152 -12.34 3.92 -3.51
N LEU A 153 -11.60 4.26 -2.45
CA LEU A 153 -12.17 4.71 -1.19
C LEU A 153 -12.89 6.06 -1.33
N THR A 154 -12.36 6.98 -2.13
CA THR A 154 -13.00 8.27 -2.41
C THR A 154 -14.32 8.09 -3.15
N VAL A 155 -14.34 7.22 -4.18
CA VAL A 155 -15.58 6.87 -4.89
C VAL A 155 -16.60 6.26 -3.94
N SER A 156 -16.16 5.34 -3.07
CA SER A 156 -17.00 4.72 -2.04
C SER A 156 -17.54 5.75 -1.05
N LEU A 157 -16.71 6.69 -0.59
CA LEU A 157 -17.09 7.80 0.29
C LEU A 157 -18.16 8.70 -0.34
N VAL A 158 -18.01 9.08 -1.62
CA VAL A 158 -19.01 9.86 -2.36
C VAL A 158 -20.33 9.10 -2.49
N LEU A 159 -20.29 7.78 -2.67
CA LEU A 159 -21.50 6.95 -2.75
C LEU A 159 -22.19 6.80 -1.39
N VAL A 160 -21.43 6.67 -0.29
CA VAL A 160 -21.96 6.62 1.10
C VAL A 160 -22.61 7.94 1.47
N THR A 161 -21.95 9.07 1.20
CA THR A 161 -22.47 10.42 1.51
C THR A 161 -23.73 10.75 0.71
N ARG A 162 -23.86 10.26 -0.53
CA ARG A 162 -25.07 10.41 -1.35
C ARG A 162 -26.19 9.41 -0.99
N GLN A 163 -26.04 8.64 0.09
CA GLN A 163 -26.96 7.58 0.53
C GLN A 163 -27.28 6.53 -0.55
N LYS A 164 -26.42 6.40 -1.58
CA LYS A 164 -26.60 5.42 -2.66
C LYS A 164 -26.06 4.03 -2.30
N ILE A 165 -25.26 3.94 -1.23
CA ILE A 165 -24.88 2.66 -0.63
C ILE A 165 -25.91 2.28 0.43
N THR A 166 -26.87 1.46 0.01
CA THR A 166 -27.80 0.75 0.90
C THR A 166 -27.14 -0.55 1.37
N PRO A 167 -27.49 -1.12 2.54
CA PRO A 167 -26.97 -2.42 2.99
C PRO A 167 -27.09 -3.55 1.95
N ARG A 168 -28.02 -3.40 0.98
CA ARG A 168 -28.25 -4.33 -0.13
C ARG A 168 -27.30 -4.16 -1.32
N ASN A 169 -26.54 -3.08 -1.40
CA ASN A 169 -25.61 -2.76 -2.50
C ASN A 169 -24.26 -2.23 -1.97
N ASN A 170 -23.67 -2.95 -0.99
CA ASN A 170 -22.40 -2.61 -0.35
C ASN A 170 -21.17 -3.27 -1.04
N ALA A 171 -21.38 -4.04 -2.11
CA ALA A 171 -20.31 -4.80 -2.76
C ALA A 171 -19.12 -3.95 -3.21
N LEU A 172 -19.34 -2.70 -3.65
CA LEU A 172 -18.24 -1.80 -4.02
C LEU A 172 -17.41 -1.38 -2.81
N LEU A 173 -18.05 -1.06 -1.69
CA LEU A 173 -17.39 -0.66 -0.45
C LEU A 173 -16.62 -1.84 0.15
N ASP A 174 -17.23 -3.02 0.20
CA ASP A 174 -16.58 -4.24 0.67
C ASP A 174 -15.35 -4.57 -0.20
N ASN A 175 -15.48 -4.52 -1.53
CA ASN A 175 -14.37 -4.78 -2.46
C ASN A 175 -13.25 -3.72 -2.35
N SER A 176 -13.62 -2.44 -2.19
CA SER A 176 -12.65 -1.35 -1.99
C SER A 176 -11.91 -1.49 -0.66
N GLY A 177 -12.62 -1.93 0.40
CA GLY A 177 -12.01 -2.24 1.69
C GLY A 177 -11.05 -3.42 1.60
N LEU A 178 -11.45 -4.52 0.94
CA LEU A 178 -10.57 -5.67 0.71
C LEU A 178 -9.30 -5.29 -0.05
N TYR A 179 -9.41 -4.43 -1.07
CA TYR A 179 -8.24 -3.89 -1.77
C TYR A 179 -7.32 -3.11 -0.82
N TRP A 180 -7.89 -2.19 -0.04
CA TRP A 180 -7.12 -1.37 0.90
C TRP A 180 -6.39 -2.23 1.93
N HIS A 181 -7.05 -3.24 2.50
CA HIS A 181 -6.44 -4.17 3.44
C HIS A 181 -5.31 -5.00 2.80
N LEU A 182 -5.43 -5.38 1.53
CA LEU A 182 -4.35 -6.07 0.81
C LEU A 182 -3.14 -5.16 0.65
N VAL A 183 -3.35 -3.91 0.25
CA VAL A 183 -2.27 -2.91 0.12
C VAL A 183 -1.57 -2.73 1.46
N ASP A 184 -2.32 -2.52 2.56
CA ASP A 184 -1.75 -2.43 3.91
C ASP A 184 -0.93 -3.68 4.28
N LEU A 185 -1.45 -4.88 3.96
CA LEU A 185 -0.77 -6.16 4.22
C LEU A 185 0.56 -6.26 3.47
N ILE A 186 0.61 -5.84 2.20
CA ILE A 186 1.84 -5.80 1.40
C ILE A 186 2.87 -4.90 2.08
N TRP A 187 2.46 -3.75 2.61
CA TRP A 187 3.37 -2.85 3.34
C TRP A 187 3.96 -3.48 4.60
N ILE A 188 3.15 -4.25 5.34
CA ILE A 188 3.61 -4.97 6.54
C ILE A 188 4.74 -5.94 6.22
N PHE A 189 4.83 -6.46 4.99
CA PHE A 189 5.98 -7.26 4.54
C PHE A 189 7.14 -6.41 4.03
N ILE A 190 6.85 -5.32 3.30
CA ILE A 190 7.89 -4.40 2.78
C ILE A 190 8.69 -3.78 3.94
N PHE A 191 8.03 -3.36 5.01
CA PHE A 191 8.67 -2.65 6.10
C PHE A 191 9.80 -3.48 6.76
N PRO A 192 9.58 -4.72 7.22
CA PRO A 192 10.65 -5.53 7.76
C PRO A 192 11.75 -5.86 6.76
N LEU A 193 11.39 -6.15 5.52
CA LEU A 193 12.34 -6.52 4.46
C LEU A 193 13.36 -5.42 4.18
N PHE A 194 12.96 -4.15 4.22
CA PHE A 194 13.84 -3.03 3.89
C PHE A 194 14.37 -2.24 5.09
N TYR A 195 13.60 -2.12 6.18
CA TYR A 195 13.93 -1.24 7.31
C TYR A 195 14.44 -1.98 8.55
N LEU A 196 14.10 -3.26 8.73
CA LEU A 196 14.51 -4.04 9.90
C LEU A 196 15.64 -5.04 9.61
N VAL A 197 16.04 -5.20 8.35
CA VAL A 197 17.21 -6.00 7.98
C VAL A 197 18.46 -5.27 8.47
N VAL A 198 19.12 -5.86 9.47
CA VAL A 198 20.36 -5.39 10.11
C VAL A 198 21.41 -6.49 10.04
#